data_AF-A0A4Y1WVU8-F1
#
_entry.id   AF-A0A4Y1WVU8-F1
#
_cell.length_a   1.000
_cell.length_b   1.000
_cell.length_c   1.000
_cell.angle_alpha   90.00
_cell.angle_beta   90.00
_cell.angle_gamma   90.00
#
_symmetry.space_group_name_H-M   'P 1'
#
loop_
_entity.id
_entity.type
_entity.pdbx_description
1 polymer ?
#
loop_
_entity_poly.entity_id
_entity_poly.type
_entity_poly.pdbx_seq_one_letter_code
_entity_poly.pdbx_strand_id
1 'polypeptide(L)'
;MKQIQGRFLLQSNKDFPADCEMLDYMQTNAHVVSIIGNLAGDKAILLGCALTGGGTQRNEGYVFLRTKEHPEGEVLYWEGGSISGGMYLKQAAIPVQAQGYEYPQAYVERSLAPGVGEENYKWEDFHEAQSLPELEAQIVALQTALAKIQRTPLGMVEIWAGSRIPDGYALCEGQQLKQSEYPELYKAIGSTYNNAYDCNGRKLSTTSGYFRLPDLRGRFVVGYNVSDADYGSYGKVGGEKKHTLTVDEMPSHAHGENLWTGGNGSWRSGGNNSYPEAVSWHDRTTPFGTTDRTGGGSSHENRPPYYTLAYVMRTK
;
A
#
# COMPACT_ATOMS: atom_id res chain seq x y z
N MET A 1 -42.84 -9.30 -22.66
CA MET A 1 -43.84 -8.54 -23.44
C MET A 1 -43.06 -7.49 -24.19
N LYS A 2 -43.24 -7.45 -25.51
CA LYS A 2 -42.57 -6.48 -26.36
C LYS A 2 -43.17 -5.10 -26.13
N GLN A 3 -42.36 -4.07 -26.29
CA GLN A 3 -42.81 -2.71 -26.07
C GLN A 3 -43.63 -2.27 -27.28
N ILE A 4 -44.82 -1.71 -27.05
CA ILE A 4 -45.66 -1.15 -28.11
C ILE A 4 -45.74 0.35 -27.89
N GLN A 5 -45.32 1.12 -28.88
CA GLN A 5 -45.40 2.57 -28.87
C GLN A 5 -46.38 3.05 -29.95
N GLY A 6 -47.36 3.85 -29.58
CA GLY A 6 -48.24 4.56 -30.49
C GLY A 6 -47.55 5.75 -31.14
N ARG A 7 -47.71 5.88 -32.45
CA ARG A 7 -47.25 7.03 -33.25
C ARG A 7 -48.37 8.06 -33.39
N PHE A 8 -48.93 8.49 -32.25
CA PHE A 8 -50.17 9.27 -32.19
C PHE A 8 -50.08 10.60 -32.95
N LEU A 9 -48.99 11.35 -32.74
CA LEU A 9 -48.80 12.68 -33.35
C LEU A 9 -48.39 12.63 -34.83
N LEU A 10 -47.99 11.46 -35.34
CA LEU A 10 -47.54 11.27 -36.72
C LEU A 10 -48.68 10.84 -37.66
N GLN A 11 -49.87 10.52 -37.14
CA GLN A 11 -51.02 10.17 -37.98
C GLN A 11 -51.65 11.45 -38.57
N SER A 12 -51.92 11.43 -39.88
CA SER A 12 -52.43 12.59 -40.62
C SER A 12 -53.75 13.14 -40.07
N ASN A 13 -54.62 12.29 -39.55
CA ASN A 13 -55.95 12.70 -39.09
C ASN A 13 -56.07 12.81 -37.57
N LYS A 14 -55.09 12.33 -36.79
CA LYS A 14 -55.11 12.30 -35.32
C LYS A 14 -56.40 11.71 -34.69
N ASP A 15 -57.06 10.78 -35.39
CA ASP A 15 -58.39 10.23 -35.07
C ASP A 15 -58.38 9.17 -33.94
N PHE A 16 -57.52 9.31 -32.92
CA PHE A 16 -57.51 8.38 -31.79
C PHE A 16 -58.69 8.65 -30.83
N PRO A 17 -59.18 7.63 -30.08
CA PRO A 17 -60.33 7.78 -29.18
C PRO A 17 -60.14 8.80 -28.05
N ALA A 18 -58.89 9.13 -27.75
CA ALA A 18 -58.49 10.15 -26.81
C ALA A 18 -57.54 11.13 -27.50
N ASP A 19 -57.36 12.30 -26.91
CA ASP A 19 -56.46 13.31 -27.43
C ASP A 19 -55.03 12.75 -27.63
N CYS A 20 -54.46 13.00 -28.81
CA CYS A 20 -53.16 12.44 -29.19
C CYS A 20 -52.02 12.97 -28.31
N GLU A 21 -52.11 14.21 -27.82
CA GLU A 21 -51.11 14.79 -26.90
C GLU A 21 -51.23 14.14 -25.52
N MET A 22 -52.45 13.88 -25.04
CA MET A 22 -52.67 13.13 -23.81
C MET A 22 -52.09 11.70 -23.90
N LEU A 23 -52.34 10.99 -25.00
CA LEU A 23 -51.80 9.64 -25.20
C LEU A 23 -50.27 9.64 -25.29
N ASP A 24 -49.69 10.62 -25.99
CA ASP A 24 -48.24 10.79 -26.09
C ASP A 24 -47.61 11.13 -24.73
N TYR A 25 -48.26 11.99 -23.94
CA TYR A 25 -47.85 12.31 -22.57
C TYR A 25 -47.87 11.08 -21.66
N MET A 26 -48.89 10.22 -21.78
CA MET A 26 -48.94 8.96 -21.04
C MET A 26 -47.79 8.01 -21.40
N GLN A 27 -47.41 7.93 -22.69
CA GLN A 27 -46.22 7.16 -23.10
C GLN A 27 -44.94 7.73 -22.53
N THR A 28 -44.81 9.06 -22.52
CA THR A 28 -43.66 9.75 -21.91
C THR A 28 -43.54 9.41 -20.43
N ASN A 29 -44.65 9.41 -19.68
CA ASN A 29 -44.63 9.03 -18.26
C ASN A 29 -44.25 7.55 -18.06
N ALA A 30 -44.75 6.65 -18.91
CA ALA A 30 -44.35 5.24 -18.87
C ALA A 30 -42.85 5.07 -19.17
N HIS A 31 -42.33 5.86 -20.11
CA HIS A 31 -40.92 5.90 -20.43
C HIS A 31 -40.06 6.39 -19.27
N VAL A 32 -40.49 7.43 -18.54
CA VAL A 32 -39.79 7.92 -17.33
C VAL A 32 -39.61 6.81 -16.29
N VAL A 33 -40.58 5.90 -16.13
CA VAL A 33 -40.43 4.75 -15.25
C VAL A 33 -39.36 3.79 -15.75
N SER A 34 -39.25 3.59 -17.07
CA SER A 34 -38.23 2.72 -17.67
C SER A 34 -36.80 3.23 -17.45
N ILE A 35 -36.61 4.54 -17.35
CA ILE A 35 -35.32 5.20 -17.08
C ILE A 35 -34.73 4.77 -15.72
N ILE A 36 -35.55 4.30 -14.78
CA ILE A 36 -35.08 3.74 -13.49
C ILE A 36 -34.12 2.55 -13.72
N GLY A 37 -34.20 1.88 -14.86
CA GLY A 37 -33.22 0.85 -15.26
C GLY A 37 -31.78 1.36 -15.33
N ASN A 38 -31.53 2.67 -15.44
CA ASN A 38 -30.18 3.24 -15.31
C ASN A 38 -29.51 2.93 -13.96
N LEU A 39 -30.27 2.59 -12.91
CA LEU A 39 -29.71 2.12 -11.64
C LEU A 39 -28.89 0.84 -11.83
N ALA A 40 -29.25 0.02 -12.81
CA ALA A 40 -28.49 -1.17 -13.18
C ALA A 40 -27.31 -0.86 -14.11
N GLY A 41 -27.22 0.34 -14.69
CA GLY A 41 -26.23 0.70 -15.72
C GLY A 41 -26.71 0.43 -17.15
N ASP A 42 -26.06 1.06 -18.14
CA ASP A 42 -26.36 0.81 -19.56
C ASP A 42 -25.97 -0.62 -19.96
N LYS A 43 -26.76 -1.25 -20.83
CA LYS A 43 -26.62 -2.65 -21.26
C LYS A 43 -26.69 -3.64 -20.10
N ALA A 44 -27.65 -3.42 -19.20
CA ALA A 44 -27.88 -4.32 -18.07
C ALA A 44 -28.93 -5.39 -18.41
N ILE A 45 -28.69 -6.64 -18.04
CA ILE A 45 -29.69 -7.70 -18.03
C ILE A 45 -30.50 -7.56 -16.75
N LEU A 46 -31.79 -7.24 -16.89
CA LEU A 46 -32.68 -7.01 -15.75
C LEU A 46 -33.37 -8.30 -15.30
N LEU A 47 -33.77 -9.14 -16.24
CA LEU A 47 -34.51 -10.37 -15.96
C LEU A 47 -34.38 -11.37 -17.11
N GLY A 48 -34.18 -12.65 -16.81
CA GLY A 48 -34.10 -13.69 -17.84
C GLY A 48 -32.79 -13.63 -18.62
N CYS A 49 -32.85 -13.80 -19.95
CA CYS A 49 -31.67 -13.80 -20.82
C CYS A 49 -30.60 -14.84 -20.46
N ALA A 50 -30.95 -15.91 -19.74
CA ALA A 50 -30.04 -16.94 -19.31
C ALA A 50 -29.35 -17.62 -20.50
N LEU A 51 -28.04 -17.88 -20.40
CA LEU A 51 -27.27 -18.60 -21.40
C LEU A 51 -27.78 -20.05 -21.52
N THR A 52 -27.99 -20.48 -22.76
CA THR A 52 -28.41 -21.82 -23.14
C THR A 52 -27.61 -22.34 -24.34
N GLY A 53 -27.86 -23.58 -24.77
CA GLY A 53 -27.22 -24.15 -25.95
C GLY A 53 -25.69 -24.17 -25.88
N GLY A 54 -25.11 -24.46 -24.71
CA GLY A 54 -23.66 -24.47 -24.51
C GLY A 54 -22.99 -23.09 -24.58
N GLY A 55 -23.74 -22.01 -24.32
CA GLY A 55 -23.24 -20.63 -24.35
C GLY A 55 -23.39 -19.95 -25.71
N THR A 56 -24.10 -20.55 -26.66
CA THR A 56 -24.31 -20.01 -28.01
C THR A 56 -25.69 -19.36 -28.21
N GLN A 57 -26.56 -19.47 -27.20
CA GLN A 57 -27.92 -18.94 -27.21
C GLN A 57 -28.24 -18.30 -25.86
N ARG A 58 -29.24 -17.41 -25.86
CA ARG A 58 -29.85 -16.90 -24.62
C ARG A 58 -31.36 -17.05 -24.72
N ASN A 59 -31.99 -17.43 -23.61
CA ASN A 59 -33.46 -17.42 -23.49
C ASN A 59 -33.99 -15.98 -23.58
N GLU A 60 -35.29 -15.84 -23.75
CA GLU A 60 -35.97 -14.55 -23.69
C GLU A 60 -35.79 -13.83 -22.33
N GLY A 61 -35.96 -12.52 -22.34
CA GLY A 61 -35.86 -11.71 -21.12
C GLY A 61 -35.95 -10.21 -21.38
N TYR A 62 -35.59 -9.43 -20.36
CA TYR A 62 -35.58 -7.98 -20.41
C TYR A 62 -34.19 -7.44 -20.13
N VAL A 63 -33.81 -6.45 -20.93
CA VAL A 63 -32.57 -5.72 -20.78
C VAL A 63 -32.86 -4.23 -20.76
N PHE A 64 -31.98 -3.48 -20.10
CA PHE A 64 -31.95 -2.03 -20.15
C PHE A 64 -30.79 -1.58 -21.03
N LEU A 65 -31.05 -0.71 -22.00
CA LEU A 65 -30.02 -0.10 -22.81
C LEU A 65 -30.44 1.24 -23.38
N ARG A 66 -29.46 2.03 -23.81
CA ARG A 66 -29.66 3.27 -24.56
C ARG A 66 -29.74 2.98 -26.05
N THR A 67 -30.77 3.52 -26.69
CA THR A 67 -30.97 3.43 -28.13
C THR A 67 -30.88 4.82 -28.77
N LYS A 68 -30.80 4.91 -30.10
CA LYS A 68 -30.78 6.20 -30.81
C LYS A 68 -32.03 7.04 -30.52
N GLU A 69 -33.19 6.40 -30.39
CA GLU A 69 -34.46 7.07 -30.11
C GLU A 69 -34.64 7.39 -28.62
N HIS A 70 -34.03 6.59 -27.73
CA HIS A 70 -34.10 6.77 -26.28
C HIS A 70 -32.68 6.83 -25.68
N PRO A 71 -31.98 7.99 -25.79
CA PRO A 71 -30.61 8.14 -25.31
C PRO A 71 -30.49 8.11 -23.78
N GLU A 72 -31.56 8.42 -23.05
CA GLU A 72 -31.71 8.24 -21.61
C GLU A 72 -31.86 6.76 -21.19
N GLY A 73 -32.17 5.87 -22.13
CA GLY A 73 -32.31 4.44 -21.93
C GLY A 73 -33.75 3.98 -21.82
N GLU A 74 -33.99 2.74 -22.26
CA GLU A 74 -35.28 2.07 -22.24
C GLU A 74 -35.13 0.59 -21.85
N VAL A 75 -36.23 -0.02 -21.42
CA VAL A 75 -36.30 -1.46 -21.16
C VAL A 75 -36.85 -2.16 -22.40
N LEU A 76 -36.04 -3.03 -23.00
CA LEU A 76 -36.41 -3.78 -24.20
C LEU A 76 -36.49 -5.28 -23.91
N TYR A 77 -37.45 -5.93 -24.56
CA TYR A 77 -37.59 -7.37 -24.54
C TYR A 77 -36.66 -8.02 -25.56
N TRP A 78 -35.81 -8.92 -25.10
CA TRP A 78 -35.03 -9.81 -25.95
C TRP A 78 -35.86 -11.03 -26.34
N GLU A 79 -36.01 -11.26 -27.66
CA GLU A 79 -36.83 -12.34 -28.21
C GLU A 79 -36.27 -13.75 -27.96
N GLY A 80 -35.02 -13.87 -27.48
CA GLY A 80 -34.35 -15.16 -27.37
C GLY A 80 -33.64 -15.58 -28.67
N GLY A 81 -32.75 -16.56 -28.55
CA GLY A 81 -32.14 -17.22 -29.70
C GLY A 81 -30.61 -17.13 -29.74
N SER A 82 -30.05 -17.31 -30.94
CA SER A 82 -28.60 -17.34 -31.14
C SER A 82 -27.96 -15.98 -30.90
N ILE A 83 -26.88 -15.97 -30.12
CA ILE A 83 -26.11 -14.74 -29.86
C ILE A 83 -24.92 -14.57 -30.81
N SER A 84 -24.69 -15.52 -31.71
CA SER A 84 -23.57 -15.52 -32.67
C SER A 84 -23.68 -14.44 -33.74
N GLY A 85 -24.90 -14.08 -34.14
CA GLY A 85 -25.18 -13.09 -35.18
C GLY A 85 -25.25 -11.65 -34.68
N GLY A 86 -25.00 -11.41 -33.40
CA GLY A 86 -25.26 -10.13 -32.74
C GLY A 86 -26.73 -9.96 -32.36
N MET A 87 -27.05 -8.75 -31.88
CA MET A 87 -28.39 -8.35 -31.46
C MET A 87 -28.72 -7.01 -32.12
N TYR A 88 -29.94 -6.84 -32.61
CA TYR A 88 -30.38 -5.57 -33.18
C TYR A 88 -31.73 -5.13 -32.65
N LEU A 89 -31.96 -3.81 -32.67
CA LEU A 89 -33.26 -3.21 -32.39
C LEU A 89 -34.21 -3.49 -33.55
N LYS A 90 -35.18 -4.38 -33.32
CA LYS A 90 -36.24 -4.71 -34.26
C LYS A 90 -37.44 -3.79 -34.00
N GLN A 91 -37.80 -3.04 -35.02
CA GLN A 91 -38.98 -2.18 -35.04
C GLN A 91 -39.97 -2.70 -36.08
N ALA A 92 -41.16 -3.12 -35.65
CA ALA A 92 -42.20 -3.62 -36.54
C ALA A 92 -43.44 -2.71 -36.47
N ALA A 93 -43.81 -2.09 -37.60
CA ALA A 93 -45.02 -1.29 -37.69
C ALA A 93 -46.27 -2.18 -37.58
N ILE A 94 -47.23 -1.76 -36.77
CA ILE A 94 -48.52 -2.42 -36.61
C ILE A 94 -49.59 -1.52 -37.26
N PRO A 95 -50.22 -1.98 -38.36
CA PRO A 95 -51.29 -1.26 -38.99
C PRO A 95 -52.60 -1.39 -38.19
N VAL A 96 -53.43 -0.36 -38.23
CA VAL A 96 -54.79 -0.37 -37.64
C VAL A 96 -55.80 0.03 -38.70
N GLN A 97 -56.92 -0.68 -38.75
CA GLN A 97 -58.06 -0.36 -39.60
C GLN A 97 -59.19 0.16 -38.71
N ALA A 98 -59.64 1.39 -38.94
CA ALA A 98 -60.73 2.00 -38.17
C ALA A 98 -61.58 2.91 -39.04
N GLN A 99 -62.91 2.77 -38.93
CA GLN A 99 -63.91 3.60 -39.65
C GLN A 99 -63.69 3.70 -41.18
N GLY A 100 -63.15 2.64 -41.80
CA GLY A 100 -62.86 2.62 -43.24
C GLY A 100 -61.53 3.26 -43.65
N TYR A 101 -60.70 3.70 -42.69
CA TYR A 101 -59.36 4.22 -42.91
C TYR A 101 -58.29 3.24 -42.41
N GLU A 102 -57.20 3.16 -43.17
CA GLU A 102 -55.99 2.41 -42.79
C GLU A 102 -54.94 3.35 -42.20
N TYR A 103 -54.42 2.98 -41.04
CA TYR A 103 -53.33 3.63 -40.35
C TYR A 103 -52.13 2.66 -40.35
N PRO A 104 -51.30 2.65 -41.41
CA PRO A 104 -50.31 1.60 -41.65
C PRO A 104 -49.18 1.56 -40.60
N GLN A 105 -49.01 2.63 -39.83
CA GLN A 105 -48.00 2.77 -38.78
C GLN A 105 -48.60 3.34 -37.50
N ALA A 106 -49.81 2.92 -37.13
CA ALA A 106 -50.47 3.39 -35.92
C ALA A 106 -49.66 3.11 -34.65
N TYR A 107 -49.04 1.92 -34.59
CA TYR A 107 -48.14 1.52 -33.50
C TYR A 107 -46.84 0.94 -34.05
N VAL A 108 -45.82 0.87 -33.20
CA VAL A 108 -44.57 0.16 -33.45
C VAL A 108 -44.30 -0.77 -32.29
N GLU A 109 -44.09 -2.05 -32.61
CA GLU A 109 -43.52 -3.04 -31.70
C GLU A 109 -42.00 -2.93 -31.72
N ARG A 110 -41.41 -2.75 -30.54
CA ARG A 110 -39.96 -2.67 -30.33
C ARG A 110 -39.50 -3.86 -29.49
N SER A 111 -38.43 -4.50 -29.96
CA SER A 111 -37.78 -5.62 -29.26
C SER A 111 -36.34 -5.76 -29.75
N LEU A 112 -35.55 -6.56 -29.05
CA LEU A 112 -34.24 -6.98 -29.50
C LEU A 112 -34.32 -8.39 -30.07
N ALA A 113 -33.77 -8.58 -31.26
CA ALA A 113 -33.80 -9.85 -31.98
C ALA A 113 -32.39 -10.29 -32.41
N PRO A 114 -32.15 -11.60 -32.58
CA PRO A 114 -30.87 -12.10 -33.05
C PRO A 114 -30.60 -11.70 -34.50
N GLY A 115 -29.37 -11.26 -34.78
CA GLY A 115 -28.91 -10.90 -36.12
C GLY A 115 -28.46 -9.44 -36.22
N VAL A 116 -28.54 -8.91 -37.45
CA VAL A 116 -28.06 -7.58 -37.81
C VAL A 116 -29.19 -6.75 -38.40
N GLY A 117 -29.34 -5.52 -37.92
CA GLY A 117 -30.31 -4.52 -38.38
C GLY A 117 -29.72 -3.12 -38.46
N GLU A 118 -30.57 -2.08 -38.34
CA GLU A 118 -30.15 -0.68 -38.43
C GLU A 118 -29.40 -0.17 -37.18
N GLU A 119 -29.71 -0.73 -36.01
CA GLU A 119 -29.08 -0.43 -34.74
C GLU A 119 -28.74 -1.74 -34.04
N ASN A 120 -27.44 -1.94 -33.76
CA ASN A 120 -26.88 -3.22 -33.36
C ASN A 120 -26.15 -3.09 -32.02
N TYR A 121 -26.17 -4.16 -31.24
CA TYR A 121 -25.51 -4.31 -29.96
C TYR A 121 -24.88 -5.70 -29.85
N LYS A 122 -23.92 -5.82 -28.95
CA LYS A 122 -23.23 -7.09 -28.71
C LYS A 122 -23.48 -7.56 -27.29
N TRP A 123 -23.73 -8.86 -27.14
CA TRP A 123 -23.92 -9.48 -25.83
C TRP A 123 -22.71 -9.40 -24.92
N GLU A 124 -21.50 -9.21 -25.46
CA GLU A 124 -20.27 -8.99 -24.68
C GLU A 124 -20.27 -7.67 -23.90
N ASP A 125 -21.04 -6.69 -24.36
CA ASP A 125 -21.18 -5.40 -23.70
C ASP A 125 -22.25 -5.43 -22.59
N PHE A 126 -23.03 -6.51 -22.50
CA PHE A 126 -24.08 -6.66 -21.50
C PHE A 126 -23.56 -7.31 -20.23
N HIS A 127 -24.01 -6.81 -19.09
CA HIS A 127 -23.70 -7.37 -17.79
C HIS A 127 -24.97 -7.70 -17.02
N GLU A 128 -24.90 -8.65 -16.09
CA GLU A 128 -26.03 -8.91 -15.19
C GLU A 128 -26.16 -7.80 -14.15
N ALA A 129 -27.39 -7.34 -13.92
CA ALA A 129 -27.69 -6.40 -12.87
C ALA A 129 -27.63 -7.13 -11.52
N GLN A 130 -26.74 -6.70 -10.62
CA GLN A 130 -26.70 -7.23 -9.26
C GLN A 130 -27.90 -6.74 -8.45
N SER A 131 -28.47 -7.61 -7.63
CA SER A 131 -29.54 -7.22 -6.73
C SER A 131 -29.00 -6.41 -5.53
N LEU A 132 -29.83 -5.52 -4.97
CA LEU A 132 -29.46 -4.75 -3.77
C LEU A 132 -29.01 -5.65 -2.60
N PRO A 133 -29.69 -6.77 -2.28
CA PRO A 133 -29.23 -7.67 -1.22
C PRO A 133 -27.86 -8.32 -1.49
N GLU A 134 -27.53 -8.63 -2.75
CA GLU A 134 -26.21 -9.17 -3.10
C GLU A 134 -25.11 -8.14 -2.95
N LEU A 135 -25.37 -6.88 -3.32
CA LEU A 135 -24.46 -5.77 -3.11
C LEU A 135 -24.22 -5.54 -1.61
N GLU A 136 -25.28 -5.54 -0.79
CA GLU A 136 -25.17 -5.43 0.66
C GLU A 136 -24.33 -6.58 1.25
N ALA A 137 -24.57 -7.82 0.81
CA ALA A 137 -23.79 -8.97 1.25
C ALA A 137 -22.29 -8.83 0.87
N GLN A 138 -21.99 -8.35 -0.34
CA GLN A 138 -20.61 -8.09 -0.77
C GLN A 138 -19.95 -6.98 0.06
N ILE A 139 -20.67 -5.89 0.35
CA ILE A 139 -20.17 -4.81 1.21
C ILE A 139 -19.82 -5.35 2.60
N VAL A 140 -20.71 -6.15 3.21
CA VAL A 140 -20.47 -6.77 4.51
C VAL A 140 -19.26 -7.71 4.47
N ALA A 141 -19.14 -8.52 3.40
CA ALA A 141 -18.01 -9.43 3.22
C ALA A 141 -16.68 -8.67 3.10
N LEU A 142 -16.64 -7.59 2.32
CA LEU A 142 -15.47 -6.73 2.15
C LEU A 142 -15.10 -6.01 3.45
N GLN A 143 -16.08 -5.46 4.16
CA GLN A 143 -15.86 -4.83 5.48
C GLN A 143 -15.30 -5.84 6.49
N THR A 144 -15.82 -7.06 6.49
CA THR A 144 -15.34 -8.15 7.35
C THR A 144 -13.90 -8.55 6.99
N ALA A 145 -13.57 -8.62 5.70
CA ALA A 145 -12.22 -8.91 5.24
C ALA A 145 -11.24 -7.80 5.64
N LEU A 146 -11.61 -6.54 5.45
CA LEU A 146 -10.82 -5.37 5.85
C LEU A 146 -10.59 -5.33 7.37
N ALA A 147 -11.58 -5.70 8.18
CA ALA A 147 -11.46 -5.76 9.63
C ALA A 147 -10.44 -6.82 10.11
N LYS A 148 -10.18 -7.86 9.30
CA LYS A 148 -9.18 -8.91 9.60
C LYS A 148 -7.75 -8.49 9.23
N ILE A 149 -7.58 -7.43 8.44
CA ILE A 149 -6.24 -6.94 8.08
C ILE A 149 -5.62 -6.28 9.30
N GLN A 150 -4.79 -7.04 10.02
CA GLN A 150 -3.94 -6.51 11.07
C GLN A 150 -2.84 -5.66 10.45
N ARG A 151 -3.00 -4.35 10.55
CA ARG A 151 -1.94 -3.42 10.16
C ARG A 151 -0.80 -3.49 11.19
N THR A 152 0.43 -3.23 10.78
CA THR A 152 1.57 -3.08 11.71
C THR A 152 1.19 -2.17 12.89
N PRO A 153 1.49 -2.52 14.15
CA PRO A 153 1.23 -1.63 15.27
C PRO A 153 1.92 -0.27 15.11
N LEU A 154 1.30 0.79 15.63
CA LEU A 154 1.97 2.09 15.74
C LEU A 154 3.19 1.98 16.64
N GLY A 155 4.27 2.67 16.29
CA GLY A 155 5.53 2.61 17.03
C GLY A 155 6.44 1.46 16.62
N MET A 156 6.00 0.57 15.72
CA MET A 156 6.87 -0.45 15.14
C MET A 156 7.99 0.21 14.33
N VAL A 157 9.23 -0.25 14.55
CA VAL A 157 10.40 0.16 13.78
C VAL A 157 10.66 -0.88 12.70
N GLU A 158 10.79 -0.42 11.46
CA GLU A 158 11.03 -1.23 10.27
C GLU A 158 12.30 -0.77 9.56
N ILE A 159 12.98 -1.71 8.91
CA ILE A 159 14.14 -1.42 8.05
C ILE A 159 13.62 -1.02 6.67
N TRP A 160 14.15 0.07 6.13
CA TRP A 160 13.70 0.66 4.87
C TRP A 160 14.86 0.90 3.91
N ALA A 161 14.70 0.41 2.68
CA ALA A 161 15.67 0.55 1.60
C ALA A 161 15.26 1.56 0.51
N GLY A 162 14.04 2.11 0.58
CA GLY A 162 13.52 3.04 -0.41
C GLY A 162 14.01 4.48 -0.22
N SER A 163 13.97 5.26 -1.30
CA SER A 163 14.40 6.67 -1.30
C SER A 163 13.37 7.65 -0.73
N ARG A 164 12.07 7.31 -0.78
CA ARG A 164 10.97 8.09 -0.20
C ARG A 164 10.37 7.35 0.98
N ILE A 165 10.10 8.07 2.07
CA ILE A 165 9.41 7.51 3.24
C ILE A 165 7.94 7.29 2.89
N PRO A 166 7.38 6.10 3.15
CA PRO A 166 5.97 5.82 2.91
C PRO A 166 5.05 6.71 3.76
N ASP A 167 3.86 6.98 3.26
CA ASP A 167 2.87 7.77 4.00
C ASP A 167 2.48 7.05 5.30
N GLY A 168 2.35 7.80 6.39
CA GLY A 168 2.11 7.25 7.72
C GLY A 168 3.37 6.74 8.43
N TYR A 169 4.56 6.86 7.83
CA TYR A 169 5.83 6.55 8.48
C TYR A 169 6.70 7.81 8.65
N ALA A 170 7.63 7.76 9.59
CA ALA A 170 8.65 8.78 9.79
C ALA A 170 10.01 8.11 10.03
N LEU A 171 11.11 8.75 9.64
CA LEU A 171 12.46 8.27 9.97
C LEU A 171 12.68 8.27 11.49
N CYS A 172 13.46 7.33 12.01
CA CYS A 172 13.86 7.30 13.41
C CYS A 172 15.08 8.22 13.65
N GLU A 173 14.88 9.53 13.69
CA GLU A 173 15.96 10.54 13.82
C GLU A 173 15.85 11.40 15.10
N GLY A 174 15.09 10.96 16.10
CA GLY A 174 14.97 11.70 17.37
C GLY A 174 14.08 12.94 17.32
N GLN A 175 13.32 13.14 16.24
CA GLN A 175 12.43 14.28 16.08
C GLN A 175 11.30 14.29 17.12
N GLN A 176 10.85 15.51 17.46
CA GLN A 176 9.72 15.71 18.34
C GLN A 176 8.41 15.70 17.54
N LEU A 177 7.42 14.96 18.02
CA LEU A 177 6.06 14.92 17.50
C LEU A 177 5.10 15.45 18.55
N LYS A 178 4.05 16.15 18.10
CA LYS A 178 3.05 16.74 18.99
C LYS A 178 2.06 15.67 19.45
N GLN A 179 1.84 15.56 20.76
CA GLN A 179 0.93 14.55 21.32
C GLN A 179 -0.50 14.71 20.77
N SER A 180 -0.95 15.94 20.52
CA SER A 180 -2.28 16.22 19.98
C SER A 180 -2.45 15.80 18.51
N GLU A 181 -1.36 15.68 17.75
CA GLU A 181 -1.41 15.25 16.35
C GLU A 181 -1.22 13.73 16.21
N TYR A 182 -0.47 13.12 17.15
CA TYR A 182 -0.17 11.69 17.17
C TYR A 182 -0.59 11.03 18.49
N PRO A 183 -1.87 11.11 18.92
CA PRO A 183 -2.30 10.63 20.23
C PRO A 183 -2.16 9.12 20.39
N GLU A 184 -2.49 8.34 19.35
CA GLU A 184 -2.41 6.87 19.39
C GLU A 184 -0.95 6.39 19.37
N LEU A 185 -0.06 7.06 18.64
CA LEU A 185 1.37 6.76 18.68
C LEU A 185 1.96 7.11 20.06
N TYR A 186 1.56 8.25 20.63
CA TYR A 186 1.98 8.62 21.99
C TYR A 186 1.49 7.60 23.02
N LYS A 187 0.26 7.09 22.87
CA LYS A 187 -0.25 6.00 23.71
C LYS A 187 0.61 4.73 23.58
N ALA A 188 1.14 4.44 22.39
CA ALA A 188 1.96 3.26 22.14
C ALA A 188 3.40 3.38 22.70
N ILE A 189 4.09 4.50 22.48
CA ILE A 189 5.52 4.64 22.83
C ILE A 189 5.80 5.56 24.03
N GLY A 190 4.80 6.36 24.43
CA GLY A 190 4.88 7.27 25.56
C GLY A 190 6.01 8.29 25.48
N SER A 191 6.60 8.57 26.63
CA SER A 191 7.73 9.48 26.81
C SER A 191 9.09 8.79 26.80
N THR A 192 9.14 7.50 26.43
CA THR A 192 10.33 6.63 26.48
C THR A 192 11.60 7.30 25.93
N TYR A 193 11.49 7.99 24.79
CA TYR A 193 12.64 8.59 24.10
C TYR A 193 12.87 10.07 24.43
N ASN A 194 12.11 10.65 25.36
CA ASN A 194 12.17 12.09 25.62
C ASN A 194 13.51 12.56 26.20
N ASN A 195 14.16 11.69 26.98
CA ASN A 195 15.44 11.95 27.63
C ASN A 195 16.55 10.99 27.13
N ALA A 196 16.32 10.33 25.99
CA ALA A 196 17.28 9.47 25.33
C ALA A 196 18.42 10.29 24.71
N TYR A 197 19.31 9.64 23.96
CA TYR A 197 20.46 10.28 23.33
C TYR A 197 20.26 10.37 21.82
N ASP A 198 20.75 11.44 21.21
CA ASP A 198 20.83 11.57 19.76
C ASP A 198 21.97 10.69 19.19
N CYS A 199 22.11 10.67 17.86
CA CYS A 199 23.15 9.90 17.17
C CYS A 199 24.59 10.31 17.52
N ASN A 200 24.79 11.48 18.14
CA ASN A 200 26.10 12.00 18.55
C ASN A 200 26.36 11.80 20.06
N GLY A 201 25.45 11.13 20.78
CA GLY A 201 25.58 10.89 22.21
C GLY A 201 25.15 12.08 23.08
N ARG A 202 24.51 13.11 22.52
CA ARG A 202 23.94 14.21 23.29
C ARG A 202 22.60 13.80 23.87
N LYS A 203 22.40 14.08 25.16
CA LYS A 203 21.11 13.87 25.82
C LYS A 203 20.05 14.83 25.27
N LEU A 204 18.90 14.28 24.89
CA LEU A 204 17.75 15.00 24.35
C LEU A 204 16.91 15.61 25.47
N SER A 205 16.20 16.70 25.15
CA SER A 205 15.24 17.39 26.04
C SER A 205 13.98 17.73 25.26
N THR A 206 12.83 17.25 25.71
CA THR A 206 11.54 17.35 25.00
C THR A 206 10.68 18.48 25.56
N THR A 207 10.06 19.23 24.65
CA THR A 207 9.12 20.31 24.96
C THR A 207 7.80 19.74 25.52
N SER A 208 7.20 20.42 26.50
CA SER A 208 5.89 20.00 27.04
C SER A 208 4.83 19.93 25.94
N GLY A 209 4.00 18.88 25.95
CA GLY A 209 3.02 18.58 24.89
C GLY A 209 3.59 17.85 23.67
N TYR A 210 4.89 17.53 23.68
CA TYR A 210 5.56 16.73 22.64
C TYR A 210 6.08 15.42 23.22
N PHE A 211 6.41 14.49 22.33
CA PHE A 211 7.15 13.26 22.61
C PHE A 211 8.14 13.01 21.47
N ARG A 212 9.07 12.07 21.65
CA ARG A 212 10.11 11.78 20.65
C ARG A 212 10.02 10.39 20.07
N LEU A 213 10.45 10.30 18.82
CA LEU A 213 10.87 9.04 18.21
C LEU A 213 12.30 8.70 18.67
N PRO A 214 12.76 7.43 18.56
CA PRO A 214 14.17 7.11 18.78
C PRO A 214 15.05 7.76 17.71
N ASP A 215 16.31 8.06 18.05
CA ASP A 215 17.35 8.41 17.07
C ASP A 215 18.23 7.18 16.80
N LEU A 216 17.95 6.49 15.69
CA LEU A 216 18.63 5.26 15.28
C LEU A 216 19.69 5.50 14.21
N ARG A 217 19.98 6.75 13.85
CA ARG A 217 20.97 7.08 12.82
C ARG A 217 22.35 6.60 13.24
N GLY A 218 22.96 5.73 12.42
CA GLY A 218 24.30 5.19 12.66
C GLY A 218 24.40 4.27 13.90
N ARG A 219 23.28 3.77 14.42
CA ARG A 219 23.21 2.86 15.57
C ARG A 219 23.13 1.40 15.10
N PHE A 220 23.77 0.50 15.82
CA PHE A 220 23.44 -0.92 15.79
C PHE A 220 22.37 -1.19 16.85
N VAL A 221 21.27 -1.83 16.47
CA VAL A 221 20.18 -2.15 17.40
C VAL A 221 20.52 -3.43 18.16
N VAL A 222 20.39 -3.38 19.49
CA VAL A 222 20.51 -4.52 20.38
C VAL A 222 19.14 -4.86 20.97
N GLY A 223 18.87 -6.15 21.19
CA GLY A 223 17.63 -6.62 21.77
C GLY A 223 17.46 -6.15 23.21
N TYR A 224 16.24 -5.74 23.56
CA TYR A 224 15.88 -5.43 24.94
C TYR A 224 16.04 -6.67 25.83
N ASN A 225 16.72 -6.51 26.95
CA ASN A 225 16.89 -7.57 27.95
C ASN A 225 16.72 -6.98 29.35
N VAL A 226 15.55 -7.23 29.95
CA VAL A 226 15.17 -6.68 31.26
C VAL A 226 16.15 -7.00 32.39
N SER A 227 16.85 -8.13 32.30
CA SER A 227 17.79 -8.60 33.32
C SER A 227 19.21 -8.04 33.12
N ASP A 228 19.45 -7.29 32.06
CA ASP A 228 20.76 -6.73 31.72
C ASP A 228 20.79 -5.23 32.05
N ALA A 229 21.83 -4.77 32.76
CA ALA A 229 21.97 -3.37 33.11
C ALA A 229 22.16 -2.47 31.88
N ASP A 230 22.75 -2.96 30.79
CA ASP A 230 23.00 -2.17 29.59
C ASP A 230 21.78 -2.14 28.66
N TYR A 231 20.95 -3.20 28.70
CA TYR A 231 19.83 -3.39 27.76
C TYR A 231 18.44 -3.41 28.43
N GLY A 232 18.37 -3.20 29.74
CA GLY A 232 17.15 -3.32 30.55
C GLY A 232 16.16 -2.16 30.46
N SER A 233 16.42 -1.18 29.59
CA SER A 233 15.46 -0.13 29.27
C SER A 233 15.63 0.36 27.83
N TYR A 234 14.53 0.62 27.15
CA TYR A 234 14.53 1.23 25.81
C TYR A 234 15.22 2.59 25.81
N GLY A 235 15.91 2.92 24.71
CA GLY A 235 16.60 4.20 24.53
C GLY A 235 17.98 4.31 25.21
N LYS A 236 18.45 3.25 25.89
CA LYS A 236 19.86 3.14 26.30
C LYS A 236 20.77 3.07 25.08
N VAL A 237 21.97 3.61 25.24
CA VAL A 237 22.99 3.70 24.19
C VAL A 237 24.34 3.34 24.77
N GLY A 238 25.22 2.80 23.92
CA GLY A 238 26.60 2.46 24.25
C GLY A 238 27.39 2.13 22.99
N GLY A 239 28.58 1.56 23.19
CA GLY A 239 29.47 1.14 22.12
C GLY A 239 30.32 2.26 21.52
N GLU A 240 31.35 1.87 20.78
CA GLU A 240 32.34 2.76 20.19
C GLU A 240 32.57 2.38 18.72
N LYS A 241 32.60 3.38 17.81
CA LYS A 241 32.95 3.14 16.39
C LYS A 241 34.43 2.80 16.23
N LYS A 242 35.26 3.44 17.04
CA LYS A 242 36.70 3.17 17.13
C LYS A 242 37.10 3.08 18.58
N HIS A 243 38.03 2.18 18.87
CA HIS A 243 38.52 1.93 20.21
C HIS A 243 40.04 2.14 20.26
N THR A 244 40.51 2.79 21.32
CA THR A 244 41.95 2.93 21.62
C THR A 244 42.25 2.05 22.82
N LEU A 245 43.16 1.09 22.64
CA LEU A 245 43.56 0.19 23.72
C LEU A 245 44.04 0.98 24.94
N THR A 246 43.51 0.58 26.09
CA THR A 246 43.93 1.04 27.41
C THR A 246 45.06 0.16 27.96
N VAL A 247 45.69 0.61 29.04
CA VAL A 247 46.72 -0.19 29.73
C VAL A 247 46.14 -1.49 30.29
N ASP A 248 44.91 -1.46 30.80
CA ASP A 248 44.25 -2.64 31.37
C ASP A 248 43.88 -3.69 30.32
N GLU A 249 43.77 -3.29 29.04
CA GLU A 249 43.51 -4.18 27.91
C GLU A 249 44.80 -4.78 27.30
N MET A 250 45.98 -4.36 27.78
CA MET A 250 47.25 -4.94 27.36
C MET A 250 47.68 -6.05 28.33
N PRO A 251 47.98 -7.26 27.84
CA PRO A 251 48.57 -8.30 28.68
C PRO A 251 49.85 -7.82 29.36
N SER A 252 50.00 -8.18 30.64
CA SER A 252 51.25 -7.95 31.37
C SER A 252 52.40 -8.60 30.61
N HIS A 253 53.42 -7.81 30.30
CA HIS A 253 54.62 -8.25 29.62
C HIS A 253 55.82 -7.54 30.25
N ALA A 254 56.98 -8.19 30.18
CA ALA A 254 58.24 -7.65 30.66
C ALA A 254 59.37 -8.03 29.70
N HIS A 255 60.30 -7.11 29.52
CA HIS A 255 61.53 -7.35 28.77
C HIS A 255 62.68 -7.43 29.77
N GLY A 256 63.10 -8.65 30.10
CA GLY A 256 64.28 -8.86 30.94
C GLY A 256 65.54 -8.70 30.12
N GLU A 257 66.34 -7.67 30.41
CA GLU A 257 67.70 -7.55 29.90
C GLU A 257 68.68 -8.16 30.90
N ASN A 258 69.51 -9.10 30.45
CA ASN A 258 70.58 -9.68 31.28
C ASN A 258 71.89 -8.94 31.00
N LEU A 259 72.34 -8.15 31.97
CA LEU A 259 73.63 -7.45 31.93
C LEU A 259 74.68 -8.31 32.66
N TRP A 260 75.71 -8.75 31.95
CA TRP A 260 76.80 -9.52 32.55
C TRP A 260 78.00 -8.61 32.88
N THR A 261 78.61 -8.84 34.05
CA THR A 261 79.86 -8.18 34.45
C THR A 261 81.05 -8.86 33.76
N GLY A 262 81.66 -8.17 32.80
CA GLY A 262 83.00 -8.52 32.35
C GLY A 262 84.02 -8.14 33.41
N GLY A 263 85.05 -8.97 33.63
CA GLY A 263 86.18 -8.62 34.49
C GLY A 263 86.71 -7.21 34.16
N ASN A 264 87.02 -6.43 35.19
CA ASN A 264 87.45 -5.02 35.14
C ASN A 264 86.35 -3.94 35.00
N GLY A 265 85.14 -4.19 35.53
CA GLY A 265 84.12 -3.14 35.75
C GLY A 265 83.45 -2.61 34.47
N SER A 266 83.43 -3.43 33.42
CA SER A 266 82.71 -3.17 32.18
C SER A 266 81.42 -3.99 32.15
N TRP A 267 80.29 -3.33 31.95
CA TRP A 267 78.98 -3.98 31.75
C TRP A 267 78.73 -4.18 30.26
N ARG A 268 78.28 -5.37 29.86
CA ARG A 268 77.96 -5.71 28.46
C ARG A 268 76.46 -6.04 28.36
N SER A 269 75.76 -5.45 27.39
CA SER A 269 74.38 -5.81 27.03
C SER A 269 74.35 -6.32 25.59
N GLY A 270 73.67 -7.44 25.38
CA GLY A 270 73.56 -8.08 24.07
C GLY A 270 73.43 -9.58 24.22
N GLY A 271 72.37 -10.16 23.67
CA GLY A 271 72.20 -11.62 23.61
C GLY A 271 73.36 -12.31 22.90
N ASN A 272 73.39 -13.65 22.95
CA ASN A 272 74.38 -14.47 22.23
C ASN A 272 74.43 -14.01 20.75
N ASN A 273 75.62 -13.60 20.28
CA ASN A 273 75.95 -13.07 18.93
C ASN A 273 75.71 -11.57 18.67
N SER A 274 75.72 -10.71 19.69
CA SER A 274 75.69 -9.25 19.48
C SER A 274 77.06 -8.74 18.97
N TYR A 275 77.09 -8.08 17.81
CA TYR A 275 78.28 -7.43 17.22
C TYR A 275 77.90 -6.07 16.63
N PRO A 276 78.72 -5.00 16.79
CA PRO A 276 79.96 -4.91 17.57
C PRO A 276 79.65 -4.76 19.07
N GLU A 277 80.65 -4.93 19.94
CA GLU A 277 80.54 -4.80 21.40
C GLU A 277 79.77 -3.54 21.83
N ALA A 278 78.46 -3.66 22.06
CA ALA A 278 77.62 -2.56 22.51
C ALA A 278 77.89 -2.33 24.01
N VAL A 279 78.90 -1.51 24.30
CA VAL A 279 79.13 -0.98 25.64
C VAL A 279 78.15 0.16 25.89
N SER A 280 77.11 -0.07 26.69
CA SER A 280 76.38 1.05 27.27
C SER A 280 77.28 1.67 28.35
N TRP A 281 77.60 2.96 28.22
CA TRP A 281 78.22 3.73 29.30
C TRP A 281 77.19 3.95 30.39
N HIS A 282 76.93 2.90 31.16
CA HIS A 282 76.07 2.93 32.31
C HIS A 282 76.87 3.46 33.52
N ASP A 283 76.27 4.30 34.36
CA ASP A 283 76.86 4.58 35.66
C ASP A 283 77.08 3.24 36.39
N ARG A 284 78.22 3.06 37.05
CA ARG A 284 78.61 1.75 37.59
C ARG A 284 77.78 1.33 38.81
N THR A 285 76.60 1.91 39.01
CA THR A 285 75.83 1.83 40.26
C THR A 285 74.44 1.22 40.11
N THR A 286 73.89 1.06 38.90
CA THR A 286 72.59 0.38 38.70
C THR A 286 72.60 -0.58 37.48
N PRO A 287 72.18 -1.86 37.60
CA PRO A 287 72.28 -2.83 36.51
C PRO A 287 70.94 -3.08 35.81
N PHE A 288 70.30 -2.05 35.23
CA PHE A 288 69.07 -2.25 34.45
C PHE A 288 69.05 -1.43 33.16
N GLY A 289 68.65 -2.07 32.06
CA GLY A 289 68.29 -1.43 30.80
C GLY A 289 66.81 -1.62 30.53
N THR A 290 66.19 -0.65 29.86
CA THR A 290 64.78 -0.68 29.46
C THR A 290 64.70 -0.43 27.97
N THR A 291 63.91 -1.24 27.27
CA THR A 291 63.51 -0.95 25.89
C THR A 291 62.64 0.31 25.85
N ASP A 292 62.80 1.12 24.81
CA ASP A 292 61.92 2.28 24.59
C ASP A 292 60.46 1.86 24.40
N ARG A 293 59.55 2.79 24.68
CA ARG A 293 58.11 2.58 24.49
C ARG A 293 57.80 2.51 22.99
N THR A 294 57.08 1.47 22.57
CA THR A 294 56.57 1.33 21.18
C THR A 294 55.04 1.33 21.17
N GLY A 295 54.46 1.68 20.02
CA GLY A 295 53.02 1.86 19.83
C GLY A 295 52.57 3.32 19.97
N GLY A 296 51.79 3.80 18.99
CA GLY A 296 51.33 5.20 18.91
C GLY A 296 49.97 5.47 19.56
N GLY A 297 49.34 4.48 20.20
CA GLY A 297 48.02 4.63 20.81
C GLY A 297 46.91 5.02 19.82
N SER A 298 47.06 4.68 18.54
CA SER A 298 46.05 4.98 17.52
C SER A 298 44.81 4.11 17.70
N SER A 299 43.63 4.68 17.49
CA SER A 299 42.38 3.94 17.55
C SER A 299 42.21 3.01 16.34
N HIS A 300 41.58 1.87 16.56
CA HIS A 300 41.22 0.91 15.50
C HIS A 300 39.71 0.85 15.30
N GLU A 301 39.28 0.40 14.11
CA GLU A 301 37.87 0.12 13.80
C GLU A 301 37.34 -0.97 14.74
N ASN A 302 36.15 -0.75 15.31
CA ASN A 302 35.51 -1.68 16.25
C ASN A 302 34.16 -2.22 15.73
N ARG A 303 33.75 -1.83 14.52
CA ARG A 303 32.52 -2.32 13.91
C ARG A 303 32.79 -3.55 13.03
N PRO A 304 31.89 -4.55 13.05
CA PRO A 304 31.89 -5.58 12.02
C PRO A 304 31.54 -4.97 10.64
N PRO A 305 31.74 -5.71 9.54
CA PRO A 305 31.22 -5.31 8.23
C PRO A 305 29.73 -4.96 8.30
N TYR A 306 29.34 -3.85 7.68
CA TYR A 306 27.97 -3.33 7.77
C TYR A 306 27.44 -2.84 6.43
N TYR A 307 26.11 -2.78 6.32
CA TYR A 307 25.38 -2.22 5.19
C TYR A 307 24.34 -1.22 5.71
N THR A 308 24.23 -0.06 5.06
CA THR A 308 23.40 1.04 5.55
C THR A 308 22.01 1.01 4.92
N LEU A 309 20.99 0.91 5.78
CA LEU A 309 19.58 1.10 5.46
C LEU A 309 18.97 2.08 6.47
N ALA A 310 17.80 2.64 6.15
CA ALA A 310 17.10 3.53 7.06
C ALA A 310 16.26 2.73 8.07
N TYR A 311 16.05 3.32 9.25
CA TYR A 311 15.00 2.88 10.17
C TYR A 311 13.83 3.86 10.07
N VAL A 312 12.64 3.31 9.81
CA VAL A 312 11.38 4.06 9.79
C VAL A 312 10.46 3.54 10.88
N MET A 313 9.63 4.41 11.44
CA MET A 313 8.63 4.06 12.42
C MET A 313 7.25 4.37 11.88
N ARG A 314 6.31 3.46 12.11
CA ARG A 314 4.91 3.72 11.77
C ARG A 314 4.28 4.71 12.75
N THR A 315 3.68 5.77 12.22
CA THR A 315 3.12 6.90 12.97
C THR A 315 1.61 7.09 12.81
N LYS A 316 1.00 6.55 11.74
CA LYS A 316 -0.45 6.62 11.46
C LYS A 316 -1.01 5.27 10.97
#